data_AF-A0A0Q8JGR0-F1
#
_entry.id   AF-A0A0Q8JGR0-F1
#
_cell.length_a   1.000
_cell.length_b   1.000
_cell.length_c   1.000
_cell.angle_alpha   90.00
_cell.angle_beta   90.00
_cell.angle_gamma   90.00
#
_symmetry.space_group_name_H-M   'P 1'
#
loop_
_entity.id
_entity.type
_entity.pdbx_description
1 polymer ?
#
loop_
_entity_poly.entity_id
_entity_poly.type
_entity_poly.pdbx_seq_one_letter_code
_entity_poly.pdbx_strand_id
1 'polypeptide(L)'
;MTMSLAAVGARATELGESPFSLRSAEPGSVRALAVARAEFVKRLTLEAGPDSADNNDTRQADDFDIAITQDADHYRVEFAPAQRGYRGGGYGYVIAKDSYRVVERRIYP
;
A
#
# COMPACT_ATOMS: atom_id res chain seq x y z
N MET A 1 17.55 38.85 -42.96
CA MET A 1 16.44 39.25 -42.07
C MET A 1 15.20 38.60 -42.66
N THR A 2 14.47 37.68 -42.03
CA THR A 2 14.07 37.57 -40.63
C THR A 2 13.89 36.08 -40.28
N MET A 3 14.31 35.70 -39.08
CA MET A 3 14.13 34.37 -38.50
C MET A 3 12.65 34.10 -38.20
N SER A 4 12.14 32.91 -38.48
CA SER A 4 10.94 32.39 -37.83
C SER A 4 11.33 31.19 -36.97
N LEU A 5 11.37 31.46 -35.66
CA LEU A 5 11.59 30.51 -34.60
C LEU A 5 10.28 29.76 -34.35
N ALA A 6 10.15 28.54 -34.89
CA ALA A 6 9.08 27.64 -34.49
C ALA A 6 9.43 27.08 -33.12
N ALA A 7 8.78 27.59 -32.08
CA ALA A 7 8.77 26.99 -30.75
C ALA A 7 8.04 25.63 -30.83
N VAL A 8 8.80 24.57 -31.09
CA VAL A 8 8.32 23.20 -30.95
C VAL A 8 8.28 22.89 -29.45
N GLY A 9 7.08 22.50 -29.02
CA GLY A 9 6.69 22.40 -27.62
C GLY A 9 7.62 21.55 -26.76
N ALA A 10 7.69 21.96 -25.50
CA ALA A 10 8.24 21.18 -24.42
C ALA A 10 7.63 19.77 -24.41
N ARG A 11 8.38 18.78 -24.88
CA ARG A 11 8.17 17.39 -24.48
C ARG A 11 8.80 17.23 -23.11
N ALA A 12 8.05 17.66 -22.11
CA ALA A 12 8.31 17.26 -20.74
C ALA A 12 8.08 15.74 -20.65
N THR A 13 9.15 15.04 -20.30
CA THR A 13 9.10 13.87 -19.42
C THR A 13 8.64 12.55 -20.04
N GLU A 14 9.53 11.90 -20.78
CA GLU A 14 9.58 10.43 -20.80
C GLU A 14 10.48 9.97 -19.64
N LEU A 15 10.05 10.25 -18.40
CA LEU A 15 10.53 9.48 -17.26
C LEU A 15 9.92 8.09 -17.44
N GLY A 16 10.80 7.10 -17.62
CA GLY A 16 10.43 5.71 -17.86
C GLY A 16 9.31 5.25 -16.94
N GLU A 17 8.43 4.42 -17.49
CA GLU A 17 7.32 3.78 -16.80
C GLU A 17 7.75 3.31 -15.41
N SER A 18 7.48 4.15 -14.40
CA SER A 18 7.68 3.75 -13.01
C SER A 18 6.72 2.59 -12.75
N PRO A 19 7.19 1.43 -12.26
CA PRO A 19 6.31 0.34 -11.80
C PRO A 19 5.42 0.79 -10.62
N PHE A 20 5.69 1.98 -10.08
CA PHE A 20 4.95 2.68 -9.03
C PHE A 20 3.85 3.62 -9.57
N SER A 21 3.64 3.66 -10.90
CA SER A 21 2.49 4.36 -11.46
C SER A 21 1.23 3.66 -10.99
N LEU A 22 0.59 4.24 -9.98
CA LEU A 22 -0.78 3.96 -9.56
C LEU A 22 -1.68 4.14 -10.78
N ARG A 23 -1.77 3.11 -11.63
CA ARG A 23 -2.85 2.96 -12.62
C ARG A 23 -4.13 3.17 -11.84
N SER A 24 -4.91 4.18 -12.24
CA SER A 24 -6.20 4.57 -11.68
C SER A 24 -6.80 3.42 -10.89
N ALA A 25 -6.74 3.52 -9.55
CA ALA A 25 -7.07 2.41 -8.66
C ALA A 25 -8.43 1.85 -9.08
N GLU A 26 -8.42 0.69 -9.75
CA GLU A 26 -9.66 0.05 -10.18
C GLU A 26 -10.56 -0.06 -8.94
N PRO A 27 -11.89 0.12 -9.05
CA PRO A 27 -12.78 0.14 -7.88
C PRO A 27 -12.57 -1.06 -6.94
N GLY A 28 -12.17 -2.21 -7.49
CA GLY A 28 -11.81 -3.41 -6.73
C GLY A 28 -10.53 -3.28 -5.89
N SER A 29 -9.49 -2.62 -6.39
CA SER A 29 -8.23 -2.42 -5.65
C SER A 29 -8.42 -1.55 -4.41
N VAL A 30 -9.24 -0.49 -4.49
CA VAL A 30 -9.61 0.35 -3.35
C VAL A 30 -10.39 -0.45 -2.32
N ARG A 31 -11.33 -1.29 -2.77
CA ARG A 31 -12.12 -2.15 -1.87
C ARG A 31 -11.25 -3.20 -1.19
N ALA A 32 -10.33 -3.83 -1.91
CA ALA A 32 -9.38 -4.77 -1.35
C ALA A 32 -8.48 -4.10 -0.29
N LEU A 33 -7.97 -2.90 -0.58
CA LEU A 33 -7.20 -2.13 0.39
C LEU A 33 -8.02 -1.82 1.65
N ALA A 34 -9.28 -1.41 1.52
CA ALA A 34 -10.15 -1.14 2.68
C ALA A 34 -10.37 -2.39 3.54
N VAL A 35 -10.58 -3.55 2.92
CA VAL A 35 -10.69 -4.84 3.61
C VAL A 35 -9.38 -5.19 4.32
N ALA A 36 -8.24 -5.08 3.64
CA ALA A 36 -6.93 -5.34 4.22
C ALA A 36 -6.63 -4.42 5.42
N ARG A 37 -6.90 -3.11 5.29
CA ARG A 37 -6.69 -2.11 6.34
C ARG A 37 -7.56 -2.39 7.57
N ALA A 38 -8.82 -2.79 7.38
CA ALA A 38 -9.70 -3.15 8.49
C ALA A 38 -9.16 -4.36 9.28
N GLU A 39 -8.60 -5.35 8.59
CA GLU A 39 -8.00 -6.53 9.23
C GLU A 39 -6.65 -6.22 9.89
N PHE A 40 -5.88 -5.34 9.27
CA PHE A 40 -4.61 -4.86 9.80
C PHE A 40 -4.76 -4.06 11.09
N VAL A 41 -5.68 -3.09 11.13
CA VAL A 41 -5.95 -2.28 12.33
C VAL A 41 -6.39 -3.16 13.50
N LYS A 42 -7.32 -4.11 13.28
CA LYS A 42 -7.72 -5.08 14.31
C LYS A 42 -6.52 -5.85 14.87
N ARG A 43 -5.59 -6.24 14.00
CA ARG A 43 -4.40 -6.98 14.39
C ARG A 43 -3.45 -6.13 15.24
N LEU A 44 -3.17 -4.91 14.81
CA LEU A 44 -2.35 -3.97 15.58
C LEU A 44 -2.91 -3.73 16.98
N THR A 45 -4.25 -3.58 17.10
CA THR A 45 -4.91 -3.42 18.41
C THR A 45 -4.73 -4.64 19.31
N LEU A 46 -4.78 -5.86 18.76
CA LEU A 46 -4.55 -7.09 19.54
C LEU A 46 -3.11 -7.21 20.02
N GLU A 47 -2.13 -6.82 19.19
CA GLU A 47 -0.70 -6.91 19.52
C GLU A 47 -0.24 -5.82 20.51
N ALA A 48 -0.99 -4.72 20.63
CA ALA A 48 -0.73 -3.71 21.65
C ALA A 48 -1.10 -4.16 23.08
N GLY A 49 -2.01 -5.12 23.24
CA GLY A 49 -2.50 -5.55 24.56
C GLY A 49 -3.24 -4.44 25.35
N PRO A 50 -3.89 -4.78 26.47
CA PRO A 50 -4.66 -3.82 27.28
C PRO A 50 -3.80 -2.87 28.14
N ASP A 51 -2.49 -3.11 28.25
CA ASP A 51 -1.56 -2.44 29.18
C ASP A 51 -0.51 -1.57 28.46
N SER A 52 -0.85 -1.04 27.27
CA SER A 52 0.02 -0.14 26.52
C SER A 52 -0.06 1.30 27.07
N ALA A 53 0.34 1.50 28.33
CA ALA A 53 0.54 2.83 28.89
C ALA A 53 1.93 3.42 28.55
N ASP A 54 2.85 2.62 28.00
CA ASP A 54 4.28 3.00 27.84
C ASP A 54 4.81 3.07 26.39
N ASN A 55 3.93 2.99 25.37
CA ASN A 55 4.33 3.22 23.97
C ASN A 55 3.27 4.02 23.24
N ASN A 56 3.05 5.25 23.71
CA ASN A 56 2.13 6.20 23.09
C ASN A 56 2.69 6.84 21.78
N ASP A 57 3.88 6.42 21.31
CA ASP A 57 4.29 6.47 19.88
C ASP A 57 3.52 5.39 19.07
N THR A 58 2.22 5.35 19.34
CA THR A 58 1.28 4.28 19.04
C THR A 58 1.40 3.88 17.58
N ARG A 59 1.74 2.62 17.31
CA ARG A 59 1.71 1.94 15.99
C ARG A 59 0.47 2.33 15.19
N GLN A 60 0.52 3.43 14.44
CA GLN A 60 -0.60 3.85 13.62
C GLN A 60 -0.51 3.09 12.30
N ALA A 61 -1.65 2.74 11.71
CA ALA A 61 -1.63 2.12 10.39
C ALA A 61 -0.93 3.00 9.33
N ASP A 62 -0.82 4.30 9.60
CA ASP A 62 -0.17 5.30 8.77
C ASP A 62 1.38 5.32 8.93
N ASP A 63 1.94 4.57 9.89
CA ASP A 63 3.39 4.33 10.01
C ASP A 63 3.89 3.22 9.07
N PHE A 64 2.99 2.66 8.26
CA PHE A 64 3.27 1.56 7.36
C PHE A 64 3.13 2.02 5.91
N ASP A 65 4.16 1.74 5.12
CA ASP A 65 4.08 1.78 3.67
C ASP A 65 3.17 0.65 3.18
N ILE A 66 2.33 0.97 2.19
CA ILE A 66 1.33 0.06 1.65
C ILE A 66 1.68 -0.25 0.20
N ALA A 67 1.81 -1.53 -0.12
CA ALA A 67 1.89 -2.03 -1.48
C ALA A 67 0.64 -2.85 -1.81
N ILE A 68 0.08 -2.66 -3.01
CA ILE A 68 -0.98 -3.50 -3.54
C ILE A 68 -0.54 -4.08 -4.88
N THR A 69 -0.57 -5.41 -4.99
CA THR A 69 -0.38 -6.13 -6.24
C THR A 69 -1.62 -6.97 -6.53
N GLN A 70 -1.77 -7.42 -7.77
CA GLN A 70 -2.90 -8.27 -8.16
C GLN A 70 -2.48 -9.35 -9.14
N ASP A 71 -3.07 -10.53 -8.99
CA ASP A 71 -3.04 -11.61 -9.97
C ASP A 71 -4.44 -11.80 -10.58
N ALA A 72 -4.67 -12.88 -11.33
CA ALA A 72 -5.94 -13.11 -12.02
C ALA A 72 -7.13 -13.18 -11.05
N ASP A 73 -6.92 -13.76 -9.87
CA ASP A 73 -7.99 -14.15 -8.95
C ASP A 73 -7.93 -13.38 -7.62
N HIS A 74 -6.79 -12.74 -7.30
CA HIS A 74 -6.55 -12.12 -6.01
C HIS A 74 -5.95 -10.72 -6.09
N TYR A 75 -6.27 -9.93 -5.07
CA TYR A 75 -5.49 -8.78 -4.65
C TYR A 75 -4.55 -9.21 -3.52
N ARG A 76 -3.33 -8.68 -3.50
CA ARG A 76 -2.37 -8.87 -2.42
C ARG A 76 -2.00 -7.50 -1.88
N VAL A 77 -2.22 -7.28 -0.59
CA VAL A 77 -1.94 -6.02 0.10
C VAL A 77 -0.88 -6.28 1.16
N GLU A 78 0.22 -5.54 1.11
CA GLU A 78 1.33 -5.65 2.04
C GLU A 78 1.51 -4.33 2.79
N PHE A 79 1.62 -4.42 4.11
CA PHE A 79 1.93 -3.32 5.02
C PHE A 79 3.35 -3.55 5.56
N ALA A 80 4.27 -2.65 5.26
CA ALA A 80 5.64 -2.69 5.74
C ALA A 80 5.94 -1.45 6.59
N PRO A 81 6.62 -1.58 7.75
CA PRO A 81 6.93 -0.42 8.58
C PRO A 81 7.82 0.57 7.82
N ALA A 82 7.44 1.85 7.77
CA ALA A 82 8.18 2.88 7.06
C ALA A 82 9.54 3.22 7.72
N GLN A 83 9.66 2.98 9.04
CA GLN A 83 10.88 3.25 9.81
C GLN A 83 11.75 2.00 9.99
N ARG A 84 13.03 2.09 9.59
CA ARG A 84 14.03 1.06 9.90
C ARG A 84 14.24 0.93 11.41
N GLY A 85 14.02 -0.27 11.95
CA GLY A 85 14.18 -0.57 13.38
C GLY A 85 12.90 -1.03 14.08
N TYR A 86 11.76 -0.96 13.40
CA TYR A 86 10.50 -1.54 13.88
C TYR A 86 10.64 -3.06 14.02
N ARG A 87 10.45 -3.58 15.24
CA ARG A 87 10.48 -5.04 15.52
C ARG A 87 9.21 -5.78 15.09
N GLY A 88 8.19 -5.06 14.63
CA GLY A 88 7.00 -5.64 14.01
C GLY A 88 7.27 -5.70 12.51
N GLY A 89 7.57 -6.88 11.97
CA GLY A 89 7.81 -7.03 10.55
C GLY A 89 6.53 -6.82 9.71
N GLY A 90 6.60 -7.13 8.41
CA GLY A 90 5.52 -6.80 7.48
C GLY A 90 4.27 -7.67 7.62
N TYR A 91 3.11 -7.14 7.22
CA TYR A 91 1.84 -7.88 7.20
C TYR A 91 1.31 -7.96 5.78
N GLY A 92 1.09 -9.17 5.28
CA GLY A 92 0.52 -9.44 3.96
C GLY A 92 -0.90 -10.02 4.04
N TYR A 93 -1.78 -9.56 3.16
CA TYR A 93 -3.16 -10.02 3.06
C TYR A 93 -3.48 -10.38 1.61
N VAL A 94 -3.95 -11.61 1.38
CA VAL A 94 -4.46 -12.05 0.07
C VAL A 94 -5.98 -12.01 0.12
N ILE A 95 -6.58 -11.33 -0.86
CA ILE A 95 -8.02 -11.04 -0.93
C ILE A 95 -8.56 -11.55 -2.26
N ALA A 96 -9.57 -12.40 -2.22
CA ALA A 96 -10.21 -12.92 -3.43
C ALA A 96 -11.03 -11.83 -4.15
N LYS A 97 -10.89 -11.73 -5.48
CA LYS A 97 -11.53 -10.69 -6.31
C LYS A 97 -13.04 -10.84 -6.43
N ASP A 98 -13.54 -12.07 -6.38
CA ASP A 98 -14.96 -12.41 -6.50
C ASP A 98 -15.76 -11.95 -5.27
N SER A 99 -15.18 -12.08 -4.08
CA SER A 99 -15.87 -12.00 -2.80
C SER A 99 -15.34 -10.89 -1.88
N TYR A 100 -14.16 -10.33 -2.18
CA TYR A 100 -13.46 -9.35 -1.35
C TYR A 100 -13.24 -9.83 0.09
N ARG A 101 -13.00 -11.14 0.26
CA ARG A 101 -12.68 -11.75 1.55
C ARG A 101 -11.18 -12.03 1.63
N VAL A 102 -10.62 -11.84 2.82
CA VAL A 102 -9.24 -12.29 3.10
C VAL A 102 -9.21 -13.80 3.09
N VAL A 103 -8.43 -14.38 2.18
CA VAL A 103 -8.24 -15.83 2.04
C VAL A 103 -6.93 -16.30 2.65
N GLU A 104 -5.93 -15.42 2.74
CA GLU A 104 -4.63 -15.72 3.34
C GLU A 104 -4.06 -14.50 4.08
N ARG A 105 -3.38 -14.75 5.19
CA ARG A 105 -2.63 -13.75 5.97
C ARG A 105 -1.19 -14.21 6.12
N ARG A 106 -0.23 -13.33 5.85
CA ARG A 106 1.21 -13.57 6.02
C ARG A 106 1.79 -12.55 6.98
N ILE A 107 2.69 -12.99 7.84
CA ILE A 107 3.46 -12.12 8.73
C ILE A 107 4.92 -12.39 8.38
N TYR A 108 5.62 -11.33 7.97
CA TYR A 108 7.04 -11.38 7.71
C TYR A 108 7.75 -10.93 9.00
N PRO A 109 8.67 -11.74 9.57
CA PRO A 109 9.39 -11.38 10.79
C PRO A 109 10.44 -10.28 10.57
#